data_AF-A0A971FSM3-F1
#
_entry.id   AF-A0A971FSM3-F1
#
_cell.length_a   1.000
_cell.length_b   1.000
_cell.length_c   1.000
_cell.angle_alpha   90.00
_cell.angle_beta   90.00
_cell.angle_gamma   90.00
#
_symmetry.space_group_name_H-M   'P 1'
#
loop_
_entity.id
_entity.type
_entity.pdbx_description
1 polymer ?
#
loop_
_entity_poly.entity_id
_entity_poly.type
_entity_poly.pdbx_seq_one_letter_code
_entity_poly.pdbx_strand_id
1 'polypeptide(L)' 'MFFFNFKKRLLNTGIFEGAIDWHSHILPGVDDGIQNIEDSLAALAYFETIGIK' A
#
# COMPACT_ATOMS: atom_id res chain seq x y z
N MET A 1 -28.66 3.99 23.75
CA MET A 1 -28.85 3.27 22.47
C MET A 1 -27.53 3.33 21.73
N PHE A 2 -26.96 2.17 21.37
CA PHE A 2 -25.94 1.94 20.32
C PHE A 2 -24.83 2.98 20.04
N PHE A 3 -23.52 2.72 20.03
CA PHE A 3 -22.63 1.58 20.29
C PHE A 3 -21.19 2.09 20.04
N PHE A 4 -20.20 1.37 20.55
CA PHE A 4 -18.78 1.65 20.39
C PHE A 4 -18.35 2.00 18.95
N ASN A 5 -17.71 3.17 18.77
CA ASN A 5 -17.07 3.57 17.52
C ASN A 5 -15.67 2.92 17.43
N PHE A 6 -15.61 1.63 17.07
CA PHE A 6 -14.34 0.94 16.84
C PHE A 6 -13.83 1.18 15.40
N LYS A 7 -13.40 2.41 15.09
CA LYS A 7 -12.65 2.66 13.85
C LYS A 7 -11.18 2.32 14.07
N LYS A 8 -10.76 1.12 13.65
CA LYS A 8 -9.33 0.78 13.52
C LYS A 8 -8.86 1.12 12.10
N ARG A 9 -7.71 1.79 11.99
CA ARG A 9 -7.03 1.95 10.70
C ARG A 9 -6.60 0.57 10.22
N LEU A 10 -6.86 0.22 8.96
CA LEU A 10 -6.48 -1.07 8.37
C LEU A 10 -4.99 -1.37 8.50
N LEU A 11 -4.15 -0.33 8.39
CA LEU A 11 -2.70 -0.43 8.62
C LEU A 11 -2.36 -1.03 10.01
N ASN A 12 -3.20 -0.80 11.02
CA ASN A 12 -2.97 -1.27 12.38
C ASN A 12 -3.55 -2.66 12.64
N THR A 13 -4.22 -3.27 11.66
CA THR A 13 -4.81 -4.61 11.82
C THR A 13 -3.90 -5.72 11.31
N GLY A 14 -2.76 -5.39 10.68
CA GLY A 14 -1.85 -6.37 10.08
C GLY A 14 -2.43 -7.09 8.86
N ILE A 15 -3.53 -6.59 8.29
CA ILE A 15 -4.23 -7.23 7.16
C ILE A 15 -3.38 -7.30 5.89
N PHE A 16 -2.36 -6.44 5.81
CA PHE A 16 -1.44 -6.35 4.68
C PHE A 16 -0.20 -7.26 4.84
N GLU A 17 0.02 -7.88 6.01
CA GLU A 17 1.16 -8.77 6.23
C GLU A 17 1.06 -10.02 5.35
N GLY A 18 2.04 -10.20 4.47
CA GLY A 18 2.07 -11.27 3.47
C GLY A 18 1.07 -11.09 2.33
N ALA A 19 0.44 -9.92 2.20
CA ALA A 19 -0.41 -9.63 1.06
C ALA A 19 0.44 -9.49 -0.21
N ILE A 20 -0.12 -9.93 -1.35
CA ILE A 20 0.51 -9.82 -2.66
C ILE A 20 -0.27 -8.79 -3.47
N ASP A 21 0.43 -7.82 -4.02
CA ASP A 21 -0.16 -6.87 -4.95
C ASP A 21 -0.25 -7.50 -6.35
N TRP A 22 -1.45 -7.55 -6.92
CA TRP A 22 -1.72 -8.11 -8.25
C TRP A 22 -1.90 -7.04 -9.33
N HIS A 23 -2.06 -5.78 -8.94
CA HIS A 23 -2.32 -4.72 -9.89
C HIS A 23 -1.76 -3.39 -9.41
N SER A 24 -0.63 -3.00 -9.98
CA SER A 24 -0.01 -1.71 -9.73
C SER A 24 0.71 -1.18 -10.96
N HIS A 25 0.59 0.13 -11.13
CA HIS A 25 1.29 0.91 -12.14
C HIS A 25 2.62 1.42 -11.55
N ILE A 26 3.48 0.48 -11.18
CA ILE A 26 4.74 0.74 -10.46
C ILE A 26 5.90 1.13 -11.38
N LEU A 27 5.79 0.86 -12.69
CA LEU A 27 6.85 1.13 -13.64
C LEU A 27 6.88 2.61 -14.03
N PRO A 28 8.01 3.32 -13.81
CA PRO A 28 8.06 4.76 -14.03
C PRO A 28 8.01 5.11 -15.52
N GLY A 29 7.12 6.04 -15.89
CA GLY A 29 7.05 6.66 -17.22
C GLY A 29 6.47 5.79 -18.33
N VAL A 30 5.76 4.71 -17.98
CA VAL A 30 5.15 3.78 -18.95
C VAL A 30 3.70 4.17 -19.29
N ASP A 31 2.97 4.71 -18.33
CA ASP A 31 1.56 5.08 -18.44
C ASP A 31 1.23 6.29 -17.52
N ASP A 32 -0.03 6.45 -17.13
CA ASP A 32 -0.52 7.52 -16.25
C ASP A 32 -0.30 7.23 -14.75
N GLY A 33 0.37 6.13 -14.41
CA GLY A 33 0.83 5.82 -13.06
C GLY A 33 2.04 6.65 -12.64
N ILE A 34 3.05 5.98 -12.08
CA ILE A 34 4.23 6.65 -11.55
C ILE A 34 5.12 7.16 -12.71
N GLN A 35 5.65 8.38 -12.57
CA GLN A 35 6.51 9.00 -13.59
C GLN A 35 8.01 8.91 -13.26
N ASN A 36 8.39 9.09 -12.00
CA ASN A 36 9.79 9.14 -11.57
C ASN A 36 10.21 7.85 -10.87
N ILE A 37 11.47 7.46 -11.04
CA ILE A 37 12.01 6.24 -10.42
C ILE A 37 12.05 6.34 -8.89
N GLU A 38 12.28 7.54 -8.35
CA GLU A 38 12.31 7.80 -6.92
C GLU A 38 10.95 7.53 -6.28
N ASP A 39 9.86 7.90 -6.97
CA ASP A 39 8.49 7.69 -6.51
C ASP A 39 8.14 6.18 -6.52
N SER A 40 8.57 5.45 -7.56
CA SER A 40 8.39 3.99 -7.62
C SER A 40 9.11 3.28 -6.49
N LEU A 41 10.35 3.68 -6.21
CA LEU A 41 11.14 3.11 -5.11
C LEU A 41 10.54 3.45 -3.75
N ALA A 42 10.02 4.68 -3.57
CA ALA A 42 9.33 5.07 -2.34
C ALA A 42 8.05 4.27 -2.12
N ALA A 43 7.27 4.01 -3.18
CA ALA A 43 6.08 3.16 -3.12
C ALA A 43 6.42 1.71 -2.75
N LEU A 44 7.46 1.13 -3.36
CA LEU A 44 7.93 -0.22 -3.02
C LEU A 44 8.43 -0.30 -1.57
N ALA A 45 9.21 0.67 -1.11
CA ALA A 45 9.66 0.74 0.28
C ALA A 45 8.47 0.82 1.25
N TYR A 46 7.44 1.59 0.90
CA TYR A 46 6.22 1.66 1.69
C TYR A 46 5.47 0.32 1.74
N PHE A 47 5.33 -0.36 0.60
CA PHE A 47 4.71 -1.70 0.51
C PHE A 47 5.39 -2.68 1.47
N GLU A 48 6.72 -2.71 1.47
CA GLU A 48 7.50 -3.51 2.41
C GLU A 48 7.19 -3.13 3.87
N THR A 49 7.13 -1.83 4.21
CA THR A 49 6.85 -1.38 5.59
C THR A 49 5.47 -1.78 6.12
N ILE A 50 4.50 -2.01 5.24
CA ILE A 50 3.15 -2.43 5.60
C ILE A 50 2.93 -3.94 5.46
N GLY A 51 3.96 -4.68 5.05
CA GLY A 51 3.97 -6.15 4.98
C GLY A 51 3.58 -6.76 3.64
N ILE A 52 3.42 -5.95 2.58
CA ILE A 52 3.18 -6.44 1.22
C ILE A 52 4.48 -7.06 0.67
N LYS A 53 4.38 -8.18 -0.03
CA LYS A 53 5.50 -8.95 -0.60
C LYS A 53 5.39 -9.18 -2.10
#